data_AF-A0A1M5US97-F1
#
_entry.id   AF-A0A1M5US97-F1
#
_cell.length_a   1.000
_cell.length_b   1.000
_cell.length_c   1.000
_cell.angle_alpha   90.00
_cell.angle_beta   90.00
_cell.angle_gamma   90.00
#
_symmetry.space_group_name_H-M   'P 1'
#
loop_
_entity.id
_entity.type
_entity.pdbx_description
1 polymer ?
#
loop_
_entity_poly.entity_id
_entity_poly.type
_entity_poly.pdbx_seq_one_letter_code
_entity_poly.pdbx_strand_id
1 'polypeptide(L)'
;MDCDWIGLAKQNKGILIHTENPLNFSVSKYEDRDLEMAKHTINSVERDYLILHLDKQQNGLGSNSCGQDQLDKYRCNFEDFSFNFPLTLKDLTTRSLVDWGKCQS
;
A
#
# COMPACT_ATOMS: atom_id res chain seq x y z
N MET A 1 7.78 -7.38 0.26
CA MET A 1 8.15 -6.56 1.43
C MET A 1 7.28 -7.05 2.55
N ASP A 2 7.83 -7.25 3.75
CA ASP A 2 7.05 -7.80 4.86
C ASP A 2 6.63 -6.64 5.77
N CYS A 3 5.33 -6.38 5.84
CA CYS A 3 4.74 -5.27 6.58
C CYS A 3 3.75 -5.79 7.62
N ASP A 4 4.07 -5.61 8.89
CA ASP A 4 3.28 -6.09 10.04
C ASP A 4 2.06 -5.20 10.32
N TRP A 5 2.19 -3.89 10.07
CA TRP A 5 1.11 -2.92 10.24
C TRP A 5 1.30 -1.65 9.41
N ILE A 6 0.18 -1.01 9.07
CA ILE A 6 0.11 0.25 8.32
C ILE A 6 -0.69 1.26 9.13
N GLY A 7 -0.15 2.47 9.27
CA GLY A 7 -0.80 3.56 9.98
C GLY A 7 -0.92 4.82 9.13
N LEU A 8 -2.12 5.38 9.02
CA LEU A 8 -2.38 6.69 8.43
C LEU A 8 -2.97 7.62 9.49
N ALA A 9 -2.44 8.82 9.64
CA ALA A 9 -2.91 9.80 10.63
C ALA A 9 -3.24 11.15 10.00
N LYS A 10 -4.26 11.80 10.54
CA LYS A 10 -4.54 13.22 10.32
C LYS A 10 -4.96 13.83 11.65
N GLN A 11 -4.13 14.75 12.16
CA GLN A 11 -4.31 15.36 13.49
C GLN A 11 -4.46 14.27 14.57
N ASN A 12 -5.56 14.28 15.33
CA ASN A 12 -5.79 13.37 16.45
C ASN A 12 -6.58 12.11 16.05
N LYS A 13 -6.72 11.82 14.76
CA LYS A 13 -7.40 10.61 14.27
C LYS A 13 -6.45 9.80 13.40
N GLY A 14 -6.50 8.49 13.55
CA GLY A 14 -5.73 7.57 12.74
C GLY A 14 -6.55 6.38 12.27
N ILE A 15 -6.11 5.80 11.15
CA ILE A 15 -6.48 4.47 10.69
C ILE A 15 -5.26 3.58 10.93
N LEU A 16 -5.50 2.41 11.51
CA LEU A 16 -4.48 1.39 11.74
C LEU A 16 -4.95 0.07 11.15
N ILE A 17 -4.09 -0.53 10.35
CA ILE A 17 -4.26 -1.85 9.75
C ILE A 17 -3.17 -2.75 10.29
N HIS A 18 -3.56 -3.83 10.94
CA HIS A 18 -2.66 -4.92 11.32
C HIS A 18 -2.80 -6.05 10.32
N THR A 19 -1.71 -6.74 10.04
CA THR A 19 -1.69 -7.81 9.05
C THR A 19 -1.33 -9.11 9.75
N GLU A 20 -2.16 -10.15 9.60
CA GLU A 20 -1.80 -11.50 10.08
C GLU A 20 -0.88 -12.22 9.09
N ASN A 21 -0.94 -11.79 7.83
CA ASN A 21 -0.11 -12.28 6.73
C ASN A 21 0.57 -11.08 6.08
N PRO A 22 1.85 -11.20 5.66
CA PRO A 22 2.55 -10.13 4.96
C PRO A 22 1.75 -9.67 3.74
N LEU A 23 1.63 -8.35 3.59
CA LEU A 23 1.07 -7.70 2.40
C LEU A 23 1.98 -6.56 1.97
N ASN A 24 1.88 -6.20 0.69
CA ASN A 24 2.51 -5.00 0.18
C ASN A 24 1.50 -3.86 0.18
N PHE A 25 1.98 -2.63 0.29
CA PHE A 25 1.13 -1.46 0.22
C PHE A 25 1.81 -0.32 -0.50
N SER A 26 1.01 0.61 -1.01
CA SER A 26 1.49 1.89 -1.51
C SER A 26 0.53 3.00 -1.08
N VAL A 27 1.06 4.21 -0.91
CA VAL A 27 0.27 5.40 -0.58
C VAL A 27 0.67 6.52 -1.53
N SER A 28 -0.32 7.12 -2.19
CA SER A 28 -0.12 8.16 -3.19
C SER A 28 -1.11 9.30 -3.00
N LYS A 29 -0.72 10.50 -3.45
CA LYS A 29 -1.64 11.64 -3.65
C LYS A 29 -2.15 11.74 -5.09
N TYR A 30 -1.80 10.79 -5.94
CA TYR A 30 -2.15 10.74 -7.36
C TYR A 30 -2.88 9.44 -7.63
N GLU A 31 -3.95 9.48 -8.41
CA GLU A 31 -4.60 8.26 -8.87
C GLU A 31 -3.73 7.56 -9.92
N ASP A 32 -3.89 6.24 -10.05
CA ASP A 32 -3.17 5.44 -11.04
C ASP A 32 -3.33 5.99 -12.45
N ARG A 33 -4.55 6.44 -12.78
CA ARG A 33 -4.85 7.05 -14.08
C ARG A 33 -4.07 8.34 -14.32
N ASP A 34 -3.88 9.16 -13.28
CA ASP A 34 -3.12 10.40 -13.41
C ASP A 34 -1.65 10.08 -13.70
N LEU A 35 -1.10 9.07 -13.01
CA LEU A 35 0.27 8.61 -13.22
C LEU A 35 0.46 7.98 -14.61
N GLU A 36 -0.51 7.20 -15.09
CA GLU A 36 -0.48 6.59 -16.42
C GLU A 36 -0.52 7.64 -17.54
N MET A 37 -1.31 8.71 -17.36
CA MET A 37 -1.45 9.77 -18.36
C MET A 37 -0.30 10.80 -18.33
N ALA A 38 0.39 10.95 -17.21
CA ALA A 38 1.44 11.94 -17.04
C ALA A 38 2.70 11.56 -17.84
N LYS A 39 3.03 12.36 -18.85
CA LYS A 39 4.29 12.22 -19.60
C LYS A 39 5.52 12.80 -18.90
N HIS A 40 5.29 13.75 -17.99
CA HIS A 40 6.31 14.45 -17.22
C HIS A 40 5.74 14.76 -15.83
N THR A 41 6.60 14.78 -14.81
CA THR A 41 6.21 14.97 -13.40
C THR A 41 5.47 16.29 -13.14
N ILE A 42 5.78 17.34 -13.90
CA ILE A 42 5.12 18.64 -13.78
C ILE A 42 3.62 18.62 -14.16
N ASN A 43 3.16 17.56 -14.84
CA ASN A 43 1.78 17.43 -15.29
C ASN A 43 0.88 16.78 -14.22
N SER A 44 1.46 16.22 -13.15
CA SER A 44 0.72 15.53 -12.12
C SER A 44 0.09 16.52 -11.14
N VAL A 45 -1.21 16.36 -10.87
CA VAL A 45 -1.97 17.20 -9.94
C VAL A 45 -2.26 16.40 -8.67
N GLU A 46 -1.80 16.89 -7.51
CA GLU A 46 -2.10 16.24 -6.22
C GLU A 46 -3.59 16.30 -5.92
N ARG A 47 -4.11 15.19 -5.38
CA ARG A 47 -5.47 15.08 -4.84
C ARG A 47 -5.52 15.56 -3.39
N ASP A 48 -6.70 15.96 -2.94
CA ASP A 48 -6.98 16.33 -1.55
C ASP A 48 -7.28 15.11 -0.65
N TYR A 49 -7.19 13.91 -1.22
CA TYR A 49 -7.25 12.60 -0.57
C TYR A 49 -6.00 11.76 -0.85
N LEU A 50 -5.86 10.68 -0.10
CA LEU A 50 -4.84 9.66 -0.31
C LEU A 50 -5.45 8.45 -1.00
N ILE A 51 -4.69 7.88 -1.93
CA ILE A 51 -4.94 6.57 -2.54
C ILE A 51 -4.05 5.58 -1.78
N LEU A 52 -4.66 4.57 -1.15
CA LEU A 52 -3.98 3.49 -0.44
C LEU A 52 -4.28 2.17 -1.17
N HIS A 53 -3.23 1.51 -1.65
CA HIS A 53 -3.31 0.15 -2.18
C HIS A 53 -2.84 -0.85 -1.13
N LEU A 54 -3.57 -1.96 -1.01
CA LEU A 54 -3.26 -3.08 -0.12
C LEU A 54 -3.27 -4.34 -0.98
N ASP A 55 -2.10 -4.91 -1.20
CA ASP A 55 -1.88 -5.95 -2.20
C ASP A 55 -1.34 -7.20 -1.54
N LYS A 56 -2.06 -8.32 -1.67
CA LYS A 56 -1.53 -9.65 -1.34
C LYS A 56 -0.32 -9.96 -2.23
N GLN A 57 -0.42 -9.63 -3.51
CA GLN A 57 0.64 -9.85 -4.50
C GLN A 57 0.49 -8.86 -5.65
N GLN A 58 1.62 -8.45 -6.22
CA GLN A 58 1.69 -7.66 -7.45
C GLN A 58 2.67 -8.34 -8.41
N ASN A 59 2.44 -8.19 -9.71
CA ASN A 59 3.32 -8.78 -10.71
C ASN A 59 4.72 -8.14 -10.64
N GLY A 60 5.77 -8.97 -10.72
CA GLY A 60 7.15 -8.48 -10.78
C GLY A 60 7.41 -7.71 -12.07
N LEU A 61 8.24 -6.67 -12.00
CA LEU A 61 8.52 -5.77 -13.14
C LEU A 61 9.32 -6.43 -14.28
N GLY A 62 10.21 -7.38 -13.97
CA GLY A 62 11.16 -7.94 -14.94
C GLY A 62 12.18 -6.90 -15.44
N SER A 63 12.81 -7.16 -16.59
CA SER A 63 13.70 -6.22 -17.29
C SER A 63 13.23 -5.91 -18.72
N ASN A 64 11.92 -6.01 -18.94
CA ASN A 64 11.27 -5.98 -20.26
C ASN A 64 11.26 -4.60 -20.97
N SER A 65 12.13 -3.69 -20.57
CA SER A 65 12.49 -2.50 -21.36
C SER A 65 13.57 -2.82 -22.39
N CYS A 66 14.48 -3.76 -22.08
CA CYS A 66 15.49 -4.33 -22.96
C CYS A 66 16.07 -5.59 -22.28
N GLY A 67 15.34 -6.71 -22.30
CA GLY A 67 15.72 -7.88 -21.51
C GLY A 67 14.65 -8.96 -21.43
N GLN A 68 14.74 -9.78 -20.40
CA GLN A 68 13.82 -10.89 -20.16
C GLN A 68 12.56 -10.42 -19.42
N ASP A 69 11.46 -11.10 -19.73
CA ASP A 69 10.21 -11.01 -18.97
C ASP A 69 10.44 -11.44 -17.51
N GLN A 70 9.47 -11.16 -16.63
CA GLN A 70 9.59 -11.64 -15.24
C GLN A 70 9.71 -13.17 -15.17
N LEU A 71 10.61 -13.63 -14.31
CA LEU A 71 10.73 -15.06 -13.96
C LEU A 71 9.42 -15.56 -13.36
N ASP A 72 9.06 -16.81 -13.62
CA ASP A 72 7.77 -17.39 -13.20
C ASP A 72 7.49 -17.26 -11.71
N LYS A 73 8.52 -17.38 -10.86
CA LYS A 73 8.39 -17.19 -9.40
C LYS A 73 7.98 -15.78 -8.95
N TYR A 74 8.04 -14.79 -9.85
CA TYR A 74 7.64 -13.41 -9.61
C TYR A 74 6.37 -13.02 -10.38
N ARG A 75 5.71 -13.99 -11.04
CA ARG A 75 4.43 -13.75 -11.70
C ARG A 75 3.30 -13.74 -10.69
N CYS A 76 2.42 -12.76 -10.80
CA CYS A 76 1.11 -12.79 -10.14
C CYS A 76 0.16 -13.59 -11.01
N ASN A 77 -0.03 -14.87 -10.70
CA ASN A 77 -0.89 -15.76 -11.48
C ASN A 77 -2.36 -15.59 -11.07
N PHE A 78 -3.27 -16.03 -11.95
CA PHE A 78 -4.68 -16.14 -11.61
C PHE A 78 -4.90 -17.40 -10.78
N GLU A 79 -5.09 -17.22 -9.48
CA GLU A 79 -5.33 -18.29 -8.51
C GLU A 79 -6.38 -17.84 -7.48
N ASP A 80 -7.08 -18.81 -6.89
CA ASP A 80 -8.01 -18.53 -5.80
C ASP A 80 -7.23 -18.00 -4.59
N PHE A 81 -7.70 -16.88 -4.02
CA PHE A 81 -7.06 -16.30 -2.85
C PHE A 81 -8.08 -15.78 -1.84
N SER A 82 -7.65 -15.78 -0.57
CA SER A 82 -8.30 -15.02 0.50
C SER A 82 -7.38 -13.90 0.96
N PHE A 83 -7.96 -12.74 1.25
CA PHE A 83 -7.23 -11.56 1.69
C PHE A 83 -8.05 -10.83 2.75
N ASN A 84 -7.50 -10.79 3.98
CA ASN A 84 -8.17 -10.25 5.15
C ASN A 84 -7.21 -9.35 5.91
N PHE A 85 -7.69 -8.20 6.34
CA PHE A 85 -6.94 -7.28 7.19
C PHE A 85 -7.92 -6.48 8.05
N PRO A 86 -7.77 -6.45 9.38
CA PRO A 86 -8.57 -5.59 10.24
C PRO A 86 -8.19 -4.12 10.04
N LEU A 87 -9.19 -3.27 9.83
CA LEU A 87 -9.04 -1.81 9.83
C LEU A 87 -9.66 -1.25 11.11
N THR A 88 -8.90 -0.46 11.86
CA THR A 88 -9.36 0.15 13.11
C THR A 88 -9.14 1.66 13.12
N LEU A 89 -10.12 2.39 13.65
CA LEU A 89 -9.98 3.82 13.93
C LEU A 89 -9.33 4.01 15.30
N LYS A 90 -8.36 4.93 15.38
CA LYS A 90 -7.63 5.27 16.61
C LYS A 90 -7.80 6.75 16.92
N ASP A 91 -8.06 7.03 18.19
CA ASP A 91 -7.89 8.36 18.76
C ASP A 91 -6.42 8.52 19.17
N LEU A 92 -5.79 9.57 18.66
CA LEU A 92 -4.38 9.87 18.84
C LEU A 92 -4.14 10.99 19.86
N THR A 93 -5.18 11.45 20.55
CA THR A 93 -5.09 12.55 21.54
C THR A 93 -4.19 12.19 22.71
N THR A 94 -4.19 10.92 23.14
CA THR A 94 -3.47 10.46 24.33
C THR A 94 -2.35 9.46 24.03
N ARG A 95 -2.29 8.93 22.80
CA ARG A 95 -1.39 7.85 22.42
C ARG A 95 -1.05 7.92 20.93
N SER A 96 0.23 7.81 20.58
CA SER A 96 0.64 7.92 19.18
C SER A 96 0.21 6.70 18.35
N LEU A 97 0.09 6.87 17.03
CA LEU A 97 -0.24 5.77 16.12
C LEU A 97 0.84 4.69 16.11
N VAL A 98 2.10 5.06 16.29
CA VAL A 98 3.24 4.14 16.39
C VAL A 98 3.10 3.26 17.63
N ASP A 99 2.71 3.84 18.77
CA ASP A 99 2.49 3.07 20.00
C ASP A 99 1.33 2.10 19.84
N TRP A 100 0.29 2.48 19.10
CA TRP A 100 -0.80 1.57 18.76
C TRP A 100 -0.35 0.43 17.85
N GLY A 101 0.46 0.71 16.83
CA GLY A 101 0.99 -0.28 15.89
C GLY A 101 1.79 -1.38 16.61
N LYS A 102 2.71 -0.99 17.49
CA LYS A 102 3.61 -1.91 18.21
C LYS A 102 2.95 -2.77 19.28
N CYS A 103 1.72 -2.46 19.72
CA CYS A 103 1.10 -3.19 20.83
C CYS A 103 0.35 -4.46 20.43
N GLN A 104 0.24 -4.75 19.14
CA GLN A 104 -0.44 -5.96 18.62
C GLN A 104 0.47 -6.81 17.71
N SER A 105 1.74 -6.42 17.56
CA SER A 105 2.79 -7.18 16.87
C SER A 105 3.58 -8.06 17.84
#